data_AF-A0A5B7W316-F1
#
_entry.id   AF-A0A5B7W316-F1
#
_cell.length_a   1.000
_cell.length_b   1.000
_cell.length_c   1.000
_cell.angle_alpha   90.00
_cell.angle_beta   90.00
_cell.angle_gamma   90.00
#
_symmetry.space_group_name_H-M   'P 1'
#
loop_
_entity.id
_entity.type
_entity.pdbx_description
1 polymer ?
#
loop_
_entity_poly.entity_id
_entity_poly.type
_entity_poly.pdbx_seq_one_letter_code
_entity_poly.pdbx_strand_id
1 'polypeptide(L)'
;MKRDIFSELMDGLESLADERQGKIALRTHKVQLPKLVPITAEEVVAIRLQLNLSRSVFAMYLRTNTRTLENWEQGRATPNAQATILIRLVERFPQTIEQLAALTRAVEAAPHK
;
A
#
# COMPACT_ATOMS: atom_id res chain seq x y z
N MET A 1 0.70 -29.41 37.12
CA MET A 1 -0.71 -28.94 37.03
C MET A 1 -1.13 -29.04 35.57
N LYS A 2 -2.27 -29.67 35.29
CA LYS A 2 -2.75 -29.87 33.92
C LYS A 2 -3.60 -28.66 33.53
N ARG A 3 -3.29 -28.02 32.41
CA ARG A 3 -4.03 -26.86 31.92
C ARG A 3 -5.46 -27.27 31.57
N ASP A 4 -6.45 -26.54 32.08
CA ASP A 4 -7.86 -26.77 31.76
C ASP A 4 -8.33 -25.72 30.75
N ILE A 5 -8.33 -26.12 29.49
CA ILE A 5 -8.71 -25.25 28.37
C ILE A 5 -10.20 -24.91 28.41
N PHE A 6 -11.05 -25.81 28.92
CA PHE A 6 -12.49 -25.58 28.95
C PHE A 6 -12.84 -24.47 29.94
N SER A 7 -12.29 -24.53 31.14
CA SER A 7 -12.46 -23.48 32.15
C SER A 7 -11.91 -22.14 31.67
N GLU A 8 -10.70 -22.09 31.11
CA GLU A 8 -10.11 -20.85 30.59
C GLU A 8 -10.97 -20.18 29.49
N LEU A 9 -11.62 -20.96 28.63
CA LEU A 9 -12.51 -20.44 27.60
C LEU A 9 -13.82 -19.91 28.18
N MET A 10 -14.40 -20.61 29.16
CA MET A 10 -15.62 -20.16 29.84
C MET A 10 -15.39 -18.86 30.60
N ASP A 11 -14.27 -18.74 31.31
CA ASP A 11 -13.86 -17.52 32.00
C ASP A 11 -13.69 -16.34 31.03
N GLY A 12 -13.13 -16.60 29.84
CA GLY A 12 -12.99 -15.61 28.77
C GLY A 12 -14.33 -15.13 28.21
N LEU A 13 -15.32 -16.03 28.06
CA LEU A 13 -16.68 -15.68 27.61
C LEU A 13 -17.44 -14.88 28.66
N GLU A 14 -17.32 -15.22 29.94
CA GLU A 14 -17.90 -14.46 31.03
C GLU A 14 -17.30 -13.05 31.11
N SER A 15 -15.97 -12.94 30.97
CA SER A 15 -15.27 -11.66 30.90
C SER A 15 -15.76 -10.79 29.73
N LEU A 16 -16.01 -11.40 28.56
CA LEU A 16 -16.62 -10.70 27.41
C LEU A 16 -18.05 -10.24 27.69
N ALA A 17 -18.85 -11.03 28.41
CA ALA A 17 -20.22 -10.66 28.77
C ALA A 17 -20.26 -9.48 29.75
N ASP A 18 -19.35 -9.46 30.73
CA ASP A 18 -19.23 -8.37 31.69
C ASP A 18 -18.67 -7.08 31.06
N GLU A 19 -17.76 -7.19 30.08
CA GLU A 19 -17.27 -6.03 29.32
C GLU A 19 -18.38 -5.37 28.51
N ARG A 20 -19.23 -6.16 27.84
CA ARG A 20 -20.40 -5.65 27.09
C ARG A 20 -21.45 -5.00 27.98
N GLN A 21 -21.56 -5.43 29.23
CA GLN A 21 -22.42 -4.81 30.25
C GLN A 21 -21.75 -3.58 30.90
N GLY A 22 -20.52 -3.24 30.52
CA GLY A 22 -19.76 -2.12 31.06
C GLY A 22 -19.24 -2.33 32.49
N LYS A 23 -19.24 -3.56 33.00
CA LYS A 23 -18.78 -3.89 34.36
C LYS A 23 -17.26 -3.96 34.46
N ILE A 24 -16.61 -4.45 33.41
CA ILE A 24 -15.15 -4.56 33.33
C ILE A 24 -14.63 -3.92 32.03
N ALA A 25 -13.37 -3.53 32.02
CA ALA A 25 -12.68 -3.08 30.81
C ALA A 25 -11.67 -4.14 30.37
N LEU A 26 -11.86 -4.70 29.17
CA LEU A 26 -10.88 -5.60 28.56
C LEU A 26 -9.84 -4.82 27.75
N ARG A 27 -8.69 -5.47 27.53
CA ARG A 27 -7.66 -4.92 26.63
C ARG A 27 -8.19 -4.93 25.20
N THR A 28 -8.65 -3.77 24.74
CA THR A 28 -9.21 -3.58 23.40
C THR A 28 -8.25 -2.77 22.53
N HIS A 29 -8.00 -3.25 21.32
CA HIS A 29 -7.29 -2.50 20.29
C HIS A 29 -8.29 -2.08 19.22
N LYS A 30 -8.63 -0.80 19.17
CA LYS A 30 -9.43 -0.25 18.07
C LYS A 30 -8.53 -0.13 16.83
N VAL A 31 -8.79 -0.96 15.84
CA VAL A 31 -8.11 -0.86 14.54
C VAL A 31 -9.00 -0.05 13.60
N GLN A 32 -8.53 1.11 13.18
CA GLN A 32 -9.14 1.90 12.11
C GLN A 32 -8.16 1.92 10.93
N LEU A 33 -8.62 1.49 9.75
CA LEU A 33 -7.85 1.69 8.53
C LEU A 33 -8.19 3.08 7.98
N PRO A 34 -7.26 4.06 8.04
CA PRO A 34 -7.53 5.39 7.51
C PRO A 34 -7.78 5.32 6.00
N LYS A 35 -8.63 6.22 5.49
CA LYS A 35 -8.85 6.34 4.05
C LYS A 35 -7.54 6.69 3.36
N LEU A 36 -7.30 6.07 2.21
CA LEU A 36 -6.17 6.42 1.37
C LEU A 36 -6.30 7.87 0.92
N VAL A 37 -5.29 8.68 1.23
CA VAL A 37 -5.24 10.08 0.82
C VAL A 37 -4.94 10.12 -0.69
N PRO A 38 -5.77 10.80 -1.51
CA PRO A 38 -5.48 11.00 -2.92
C PRO A 38 -4.12 11.68 -3.12
N ILE A 39 -3.53 11.47 -4.30
CA ILE A 39 -2.30 12.15 -4.68
C ILE A 39 -2.60 13.22 -5.73
N THR A 40 -2.01 14.39 -5.55
CA THR A 40 -2.15 15.52 -6.46
C THR A 40 -1.20 15.39 -7.65
N ALA A 41 -1.49 16.12 -8.73
CA ALA A 41 -0.65 16.15 -9.92
C ALA A 41 0.78 16.64 -9.61
N GLU A 42 0.90 17.67 -8.77
CA GLU A 42 2.17 18.25 -8.33
C GLU A 42 3.01 17.24 -7.52
N GLU A 43 2.36 16.49 -6.62
CA GLU A 43 3.03 15.43 -5.87
C GLU A 43 3.58 14.32 -6.79
N VAL A 44 2.81 13.89 -7.80
CA VAL A 44 3.28 12.89 -8.77
C VAL A 44 4.55 13.37 -9.49
N VAL A 45 4.58 14.65 -9.90
CA VAL A 45 5.77 15.25 -10.54
C VAL A 45 6.93 15.30 -9.55
N ALA A 46 6.70 15.78 -8.33
CA ALA A 46 7.73 15.92 -7.31
C ALA A 46 8.38 14.59 -6.97
N ILE A 47 7.59 13.54 -6.73
CA ILE A 47 8.08 12.20 -6.41
C ILE A 47 8.93 11.64 -7.56
N ARG A 48 8.46 11.76 -8.80
CA ARG A 48 9.23 11.29 -9.96
C ARG A 48 10.60 11.99 -10.04
N LEU A 49 10.63 13.31 -9.82
CA LEU A 49 11.86 14.10 -9.86
C LEU A 49 12.79 13.77 -8.70
N GLN A 50 12.27 13.53 -7.49
CA GLN A 50 13.04 13.09 -6.32
C GLN A 50 13.73 11.73 -6.55
N LEU A 51 13.11 10.86 -7.34
CA LEU A 51 13.68 9.56 -7.73
C LEU A 51 14.65 9.66 -8.91
N ASN A 52 14.88 10.86 -9.47
CA ASN A 52 15.70 11.12 -10.66
C ASN A 52 15.27 10.28 -11.88
N LEU A 53 13.98 10.02 -12.03
CA LEU A 53 13.44 9.22 -13.13
C LEU A 53 12.85 10.10 -14.22
N SER A 54 13.10 9.71 -15.47
CA SER A 54 12.34 10.25 -16.60
C SER A 54 10.89 9.76 -16.54
N ARG A 55 9.97 10.49 -17.18
CA ARG A 55 8.54 10.13 -17.20
C ARG A 55 8.32 8.72 -17.76
N SER A 56 8.97 8.37 -18.86
CA SER A 56 8.83 7.04 -19.47
C SER A 56 9.33 5.92 -18.54
N VAL A 57 10.45 6.13 -17.86
CA VAL A 57 11.01 5.14 -16.92
C VAL A 57 10.12 4.98 -15.69
N PHE A 58 9.60 6.08 -15.14
CA PHE A 58 8.67 6.01 -14.01
C PHE A 58 7.36 5.30 -14.40
N ALA A 59 6.80 5.61 -15.57
CA ALA A 59 5.62 4.94 -16.09
C ALA A 59 5.85 3.43 -16.27
N MET A 60 7.02 3.05 -16.79
CA MET A 60 7.43 1.65 -16.96
C MET A 60 7.44 0.89 -15.63
N TYR A 61 8.03 1.45 -14.57
CA TYR A 61 8.06 0.82 -13.24
C TYR A 61 6.66 0.70 -12.64
N LEU A 62 5.80 1.69 -12.85
CA LEU A 62 4.41 1.67 -12.38
C LEU A 62 3.47 0.84 -13.29
N ARG A 63 4.01 0.13 -14.30
CA ARG A 63 3.24 -0.67 -15.27
C ARG A 63 2.10 0.12 -15.93
N THR A 64 2.35 1.38 -16.22
CA THR A 64 1.42 2.26 -16.94
C THR A 64 2.09 2.81 -18.19
N ASN A 65 1.32 3.35 -19.12
CA ASN A 65 1.89 4.01 -20.29
C ASN A 65 2.29 5.46 -19.96
N THR A 66 3.26 6.00 -20.70
CA THR A 66 3.77 7.37 -20.50
C THR A 66 2.68 8.43 -20.60
N ARG A 67 1.67 8.22 -21.47
CA ARG A 67 0.55 9.16 -21.66
C ARG A 67 -0.37 9.22 -20.45
N THR A 68 -0.61 8.08 -19.80
CA THR A 68 -1.39 7.99 -18.56
C THR A 68 -0.67 8.69 -17.42
N LEU A 69 0.64 8.47 -17.28
CA LEU A 69 1.43 9.20 -16.28
C LEU A 69 1.44 10.71 -16.57
N GLU A 70 1.56 11.12 -17.82
CA GLU A 70 1.46 12.53 -18.21
C GLU A 70 0.09 13.13 -17.84
N ASN A 71 -1.01 12.41 -18.09
CA ASN A 71 -2.34 12.86 -17.70
C ASN A 71 -2.47 13.04 -16.18
N TRP A 72 -1.82 12.19 -15.38
CA TRP A 72 -1.76 12.34 -13.93
C TRP A 72 -0.93 13.57 -13.52
N GLU A 73 0.26 13.75 -14.09
CA GLU A 73 1.13 14.91 -13.84
C GLU A 73 0.49 16.25 -14.27
N GLN A 74 -0.43 16.24 -15.24
CA GLN A 74 -1.18 17.42 -15.68
C GLN A 74 -2.53 17.59 -14.97
N GLY A 75 -2.92 16.67 -14.09
CA GLY A 75 -4.23 16.70 -13.41
C GLY A 75 -5.43 16.45 -14.33
N ARG A 76 -5.22 15.95 -15.56
CA ARG A 76 -6.30 15.57 -16.49
C ARG A 76 -6.99 14.26 -16.06
N ALA A 77 -6.29 13.44 -15.29
CA ALA A 77 -6.81 12.22 -14.68
C ALA A 77 -6.17 12.04 -13.30
N THR A 78 -6.80 11.22 -12.46
CA THR A 78 -6.24 10.83 -11.16
C THR A 78 -5.75 9.38 -11.18
N PRO A 79 -4.65 9.05 -10.48
CA PRO A 79 -4.26 7.67 -10.29
C PRO A 79 -5.35 6.91 -9.53
N ASN A 80 -5.57 5.64 -9.90
CA ASN A 80 -6.47 4.78 -9.13
C ASN A 80 -5.86 4.45 -7.74
N ALA A 81 -6.62 3.79 -6.87
CA ALA A 81 -6.17 3.47 -5.52
C ALA A 81 -4.87 2.67 -5.48
N GLN A 82 -4.70 1.68 -6.36
CA GLN A 82 -3.49 0.84 -6.42
C GLN A 82 -2.27 1.64 -6.88
N ALA A 83 -2.43 2.46 -7.94
CA ALA A 83 -1.38 3.34 -8.42
C ALA A 83 -1.00 4.39 -7.37
N THR A 84 -1.99 4.96 -6.67
CA THR A 84 -1.75 5.91 -5.57
C THR A 84 -0.94 5.25 -4.45
N ILE A 85 -1.27 4.02 -4.05
CA ILE A 85 -0.50 3.27 -3.06
C ILE A 85 0.94 3.05 -3.54
N LEU A 86 1.14 2.60 -4.78
CA LEU A 86 2.48 2.36 -5.32
C LEU A 86 3.31 3.64 -5.38
N ILE A 87 2.72 4.76 -5.81
CA ILE A 87 3.43 6.05 -5.86
C ILE A 87 3.83 6.52 -4.46
N ARG A 88 2.93 6.42 -3.47
CA ARG A 88 3.25 6.73 -2.06
C ARG A 88 4.27 5.75 -1.46
N LEU A 89 4.27 4.50 -1.91
CA LEU A 89 5.19 3.48 -1.45
C LEU A 89 6.61 3.78 -1.93
N VAL A 90 6.79 4.11 -3.21
CA VAL A 90 8.11 4.46 -3.77
C VAL A 90 8.60 5.82 -3.27
N GLU A 91 7.70 6.76 -2.95
CA GLU A 91 8.04 8.01 -2.24
C GLU A 91 8.66 7.73 -0.87
N ARG A 92 8.02 6.85 -0.08
CA ARG A 92 8.48 6.54 1.29
C ARG A 92 9.68 5.58 1.31
N PHE A 93 9.76 4.69 0.33
CA PHE A 93 10.77 3.63 0.25
C PHE A 93 11.31 3.55 -1.19
N PRO A 94 12.27 4.44 -1.57
CA PRO A 94 12.81 4.50 -2.93
C PRO A 94 13.38 3.17 -3.46
N GLN A 95 13.91 2.32 -2.58
CA GLN A 95 14.39 0.97 -2.91
C GLN A 95 13.31 0.06 -3.51
N THR A 96 12.03 0.40 -3.34
CA THR A 96 10.90 -0.32 -3.93
C THR A 96 10.95 -0.26 -5.46
N ILE A 97 11.58 0.74 -6.06
CA ILE A 97 11.78 0.80 -7.53
C ILE A 97 12.58 -0.41 -8.02
N GLU A 98 13.62 -0.82 -7.31
CA GLU A 98 14.41 -2.01 -7.65
C GLU A 98 13.58 -3.29 -7.49
N GLN A 99 12.75 -3.34 -6.46
CA GLN A 99 11.82 -4.46 -6.25
C GLN A 99 10.80 -4.55 -7.39
N LEU A 100 10.23 -3.42 -7.83
CA LEU A 100 9.33 -3.35 -8.98
C LEU A 100 10.04 -3.77 -10.28
N ALA A 101 11.31 -3.38 -10.44
CA ALA A 101 12.13 -3.80 -11.57
C ALA A 101 12.28 -5.32 -11.61
N ALA A 102 12.59 -5.94 -10.46
CA ALA A 102 12.78 -7.39 -10.32
C ALA A 102 11.51 -8.21 -10.60
N LEU A 103 10.32 -7.62 -10.45
CA LEU A 103 9.05 -8.26 -10.85
C LEU A 103 8.91 -8.40 -12.37
N THR A 104 9.72 -7.68 -13.14
CA THR A 104 9.77 -7.81 -14.59
C THR A 104 10.74 -8.92 -14.93
N ARG A 105 10.23 -10.09 -15.35
CA ARG A 105 11.08 -11.09 -15.98
C ARG A 105 11.69 -10.44 -17.23
N ALA A 106 13.01 -10.45 -17.34
CA ALA A 106 13.69 -9.94 -18.53
C ALA A 106 13.07 -10.60 -19.75
N VAL A 107 12.48 -9.80 -20.64
CA VAL A 107 12.24 -10.26 -22.01
C VAL A 107 13.63 -10.44 -22.59
N GLU A 108 14.08 -11.68 -22.76
CA GLU A 108 15.23 -11.99 -23.60
C GLU A 108 15.01 -11.23 -24.91
N ALA A 109 15.93 -10.32 -25.22
CA ALA A 109 15.90 -9.57 -26.46
C ALA A 109 15.78 -10.59 -27.60
N ALA A 110 14.64 -10.58 -28.29
CA ALA A 110 14.45 -11.41 -29.46
C ALA A 110 15.55 -11.03 -30.48
N PRO A 111 16.27 -11.99 -31.06
CA PRO A 111 17.30 -11.68 -32.03
C PRO A 111 16.64 -10.99 -33.23
N HIS A 112 17.15 -9.80 -33.56
CA HIS A 112 16.79 -9.13 -34.79
C HIS A 112 17.12 -10.06 -35.97
N LYS A 113 16.09 -10.37 -36.78
CA LYS A 113 16.27 -10.95 -38.11
C LYS A 113 16.63 -9.85 -39.11
#